data_AF-A0A9W6T2U8-F1
#
_entry.id   AF-A0A9W6T2U8-F1
#
_cell.length_a   1.000
_cell.length_b   1.000
_cell.length_c   1.000
_cell.angle_alpha   90.00
_cell.angle_beta   90.00
_cell.angle_gamma   90.00
#
_symmetry.space_group_name_H-M   'P 1'
#
loop_
_entity.id
_entity.type
_entity.pdbx_description
1 polymer ?
#
loop_
_entity_poly.entity_id
_entity_poly.type
_entity_poly.pdbx_seq_one_letter_code
_entity_poly.pdbx_strand_id
1 'polypeptide(L)'
;MNNFRRTHSEIVAVSHVSEFTIQKRLNEFKNTHASKLTVSRFRENSNVERTLPPAFTTNRKRERKLIDQITELEETGEEAIKKDPILITILSDTKFSEDEIDEYIRNILSRQKKDKKRRLNSLALKNGEKTVISDSDAKKDKNTSDDDDDNDEKENNNQDDDEEEEEDDVEKAERLKAKKLREKRILEMEEMIEINRPKNLIKLGTTEDLLAKISDEAENLDDVDDYEVDSILLTEEESNMKERVWTGSNQDYLLAMEAKRLKEEADRIAGHNQPTRKKRKARQQKEDYSQYMGTDASKMGLMPTLNGIAPFEIKTAADSAKVMLQRKSLSKKINYAAVNDLFEDS
;
A
#
# COMPACT_ATOMS: atom_id res chain seq x y z
N MET A 1 -27.74 28.23 20.26
CA MET A 1 -27.43 27.94 21.68
C MET A 1 -27.48 29.20 22.54
N ASN A 2 -26.70 30.25 22.23
CA ASN A 2 -26.58 31.46 23.06
C ASN A 2 -27.16 32.73 22.41
N ASN A 3 -28.17 32.59 21.53
CA ASN A 3 -28.83 33.66 20.74
C ASN A 3 -27.96 34.58 19.87
N PHE A 4 -26.63 34.47 19.92
CA PHE A 4 -25.73 35.12 18.97
C PHE A 4 -25.58 34.31 17.67
N ARG A 5 -25.52 35.02 16.55
CA ARG A 5 -25.06 34.50 15.25
C ARG A 5 -23.65 35.06 14.98
N ARG A 6 -22.83 34.28 14.29
CA ARG A 6 -21.45 34.60 13.89
C ARG A 6 -21.28 34.20 12.42
N THR A 7 -20.48 34.94 11.67
CA THR A 7 -20.11 34.53 10.30
C THR A 7 -18.93 33.56 10.37
N HIS A 8 -18.76 32.70 9.37
CA HIS A 8 -17.59 31.83 9.35
C HIS A 8 -16.31 32.64 9.18
N SER A 9 -16.31 33.68 8.34
CA SER A 9 -15.15 34.54 8.09
C SER A 9 -14.62 35.22 9.36
N GLU A 10 -15.50 35.65 10.28
CA GLU A 10 -15.14 36.18 11.60
C GLU A 10 -14.40 35.15 12.46
N ILE A 11 -14.85 33.89 12.44
CA ILE A 11 -14.22 32.78 13.18
C ILE A 11 -12.89 32.36 12.53
N VAL A 12 -12.84 32.31 11.20
CA VAL A 12 -11.65 32.00 10.39
C VAL A 12 -10.51 32.97 10.69
N ALA A 13 -10.80 34.27 10.71
CA ALA A 13 -9.82 35.33 10.96
C ALA A 13 -9.11 35.21 12.32
N VAL A 14 -9.77 34.66 13.34
CA VAL A 14 -9.18 34.45 14.67
C VAL A 14 -8.57 33.05 14.80
N SER A 15 -9.26 32.02 14.31
CA SER A 15 -8.85 30.62 14.49
C SER A 15 -7.75 30.15 13.54
N HIS A 16 -7.47 30.88 12.45
CA HIS A 16 -6.50 30.52 11.41
C HIS A 16 -6.80 29.14 10.75
N VAL A 17 -8.08 28.76 10.69
CA VAL A 17 -8.57 27.54 10.04
C VAL A 17 -9.38 27.92 8.80
N SER A 18 -9.29 27.15 7.71
CA SER A 18 -10.08 27.38 6.49
C SER A 18 -11.60 27.27 6.74
N GLU A 19 -12.38 28.16 6.12
CA GLU A 19 -13.85 28.17 6.18
C GLU A 19 -14.46 26.81 5.79
N PHE A 20 -13.92 26.18 4.74
CA PHE A 20 -14.38 24.86 4.29
C PHE A 20 -14.21 23.78 5.37
N THR A 21 -13.13 23.85 6.16
CA THR A 21 -12.88 22.92 7.26
C THR A 21 -13.91 23.09 8.37
N ILE A 22 -14.28 24.32 8.71
CA ILE A 22 -15.33 24.60 9.70
C ILE A 22 -16.67 24.04 9.20
N GLN A 23 -17.05 24.33 7.95
CA GLN A 23 -18.28 23.81 7.35
C GLN A 23 -18.32 22.27 7.32
N LYS A 24 -17.18 21.63 7.02
CA LYS A 24 -17.06 20.16 7.06
C LYS A 24 -17.26 19.62 8.48
N ARG A 25 -16.66 20.24 9.50
CA ARG A 25 -16.86 19.84 10.91
C ARG A 25 -18.29 20.06 11.40
N LEU A 26 -18.97 21.11 10.95
CA LEU A 26 -20.40 21.31 11.23
C LEU A 26 -21.27 20.23 10.58
N ASN A 27 -20.98 19.84 9.33
CA ASN A 27 -21.65 18.73 8.66
C ASN A 27 -21.38 17.37 9.34
N GLU A 28 -20.15 17.14 9.84
CA GLU A 28 -19.83 15.96 10.65
C GLU A 28 -20.61 15.96 11.97
N PHE A 29 -20.63 17.10 12.69
CA PHE A 29 -21.37 17.25 13.95
C PHE A 29 -22.88 17.03 13.77
N LYS A 30 -23.49 17.50 12.67
CA LYS A 30 -24.92 17.29 12.32
C LYS A 30 -25.33 15.81 12.23
N ASN A 31 -24.38 14.90 12.02
CA ASN A 31 -24.67 13.46 11.99
C ASN A 31 -24.55 12.78 13.36
N THR A 32 -24.10 13.50 14.40
CA THR A 32 -23.94 12.97 15.77
C THR A 32 -25.25 12.96 16.55
N HIS A 33 -25.38 12.06 17.55
CA HIS A 33 -26.55 12.03 18.43
C HIS A 33 -26.76 13.38 19.14
N ALA A 34 -25.68 14.02 19.60
CA ALA A 34 -25.70 15.31 20.29
C ALA A 34 -26.42 16.41 19.50
N SER A 35 -26.28 16.43 18.18
CA SER A 35 -26.89 17.46 17.32
C SER A 35 -28.42 17.39 17.21
N LYS A 36 -29.02 16.23 17.53
CA LYS A 36 -30.48 16.01 17.51
C LYS A 36 -31.17 16.46 18.80
N LEU A 37 -30.42 16.77 19.86
CA LEU A 37 -30.96 17.18 21.15
C LEU A 37 -31.39 18.65 21.14
N THR A 38 -32.43 18.97 21.91
CA THR A 38 -32.82 20.36 22.15
C THR A 38 -31.79 21.07 23.03
N VAL A 39 -31.70 22.40 22.92
CA VAL A 39 -30.71 23.21 23.66
C VAL A 39 -30.87 23.09 25.18
N SER A 40 -32.09 22.89 25.68
CA SER A 40 -32.33 22.63 27.11
C SER A 40 -31.79 21.26 27.52
N ARG A 41 -32.22 20.20 26.82
CA ARG A 41 -31.81 18.82 27.11
C ARG A 41 -30.30 18.60 27.00
N PHE A 42 -29.62 19.29 26.09
CA PHE A 42 -28.15 19.26 25.98
C PHE A 42 -27.45 19.94 27.18
N ARG A 43 -28.05 20.98 27.77
CA ARG A 43 -27.50 21.65 28.97
C ARG A 43 -27.76 20.86 30.25
N GLU A 44 -28.88 20.13 30.30
CA GLU A 44 -29.28 19.31 31.45
C GLU A 44 -28.58 17.94 31.48
N ASN A 45 -28.36 17.31 30.32
CA ASN A 45 -27.87 15.94 30.24
C ASN A 45 -26.46 15.86 29.64
N SER A 46 -25.46 15.61 30.49
CA SER A 46 -24.06 15.42 30.08
C SER A 46 -23.79 14.10 29.34
N ASN A 47 -24.68 13.11 29.50
CA ASN A 47 -24.48 11.76 28.99
C ASN A 47 -25.20 11.58 27.66
N VAL A 48 -24.45 11.79 26.57
CA VAL A 48 -24.88 11.55 25.19
C VAL A 48 -24.22 10.29 24.63
N GLU A 49 -24.96 9.51 23.85
CA GLU A 49 -24.41 8.35 23.12
C GLU A 49 -23.20 8.75 22.26
N ARG A 50 -22.14 7.94 22.35
CA ARG A 50 -20.91 8.15 21.57
C ARG A 50 -21.15 7.82 20.10
N THR A 51 -20.70 8.68 19.21
CA THR A 51 -20.73 8.42 17.75
C THR A 51 -19.34 8.17 17.19
N LEU A 52 -19.25 7.20 16.29
CA LEU A 52 -17.99 6.76 15.68
C LEU A 52 -17.37 7.84 14.78
N PRO A 53 -16.03 7.91 14.67
CA PRO A 53 -15.35 8.94 13.90
C PRO A 53 -15.63 8.80 12.38
N PRO A 54 -15.53 9.88 11.59
CA PRO A 54 -15.85 9.86 10.17
C PRO A 54 -15.10 8.78 9.39
N ALA A 55 -13.80 8.58 9.67
CA ALA A 55 -12.94 7.60 9.02
C ALA A 55 -13.51 6.16 9.09
N PHE A 56 -14.05 5.76 10.25
CA PHE A 56 -14.69 4.45 10.42
C PHE A 56 -15.92 4.32 9.51
N THR A 57 -16.78 5.35 9.50
CA THR A 57 -17.99 5.35 8.67
C THR A 57 -17.67 5.39 7.17
N THR A 58 -16.59 6.06 6.75
CA THR A 58 -16.19 6.11 5.33
C THR A 58 -15.63 4.79 4.84
N ASN A 59 -14.84 4.09 5.67
CA ASN A 59 -14.28 2.79 5.29
C ASN A 59 -15.40 1.75 5.16
N ARG A 60 -16.29 1.64 6.16
CA ARG A 60 -17.44 0.73 6.12
C ARG A 60 -18.41 1.01 4.96
N LYS A 61 -18.51 2.28 4.51
CA LYS A 61 -19.26 2.63 3.29
C LYS A 61 -18.58 2.19 1.99
N ARG A 62 -17.24 2.22 1.92
CA ARG A 62 -16.50 1.69 0.75
C ARG A 62 -16.56 0.17 0.70
N GLU A 63 -16.40 -0.47 1.85
CA GLU A 63 -16.53 -1.91 2.05
C GLU A 63 -17.91 -2.41 1.58
N ARG A 64 -19.00 -1.83 2.09
CA ARG A 64 -20.37 -2.14 1.62
C ARG A 64 -20.52 -1.98 0.11
N LYS A 65 -20.09 -0.85 -0.46
CA LYS A 65 -20.13 -0.65 -1.92
C LYS A 65 -19.37 -1.71 -2.71
N LEU A 66 -18.28 -2.27 -2.18
CA LEU A 66 -17.57 -3.37 -2.83
C LEU A 66 -18.31 -4.70 -2.66
N ILE A 67 -18.97 -4.95 -1.52
CA ILE A 67 -19.85 -6.10 -1.32
C ILE A 67 -21.04 -6.03 -2.28
N ASP A 68 -21.76 -4.90 -2.29
CA ASP A 68 -22.89 -4.64 -3.20
C ASP A 68 -22.47 -4.90 -4.66
N GLN A 69 -21.30 -4.42 -5.08
CA GLN A 69 -20.71 -4.64 -6.41
C GLN A 69 -20.18 -6.06 -6.68
N ILE A 70 -20.02 -6.91 -5.65
CA ILE A 70 -19.67 -8.33 -5.81
C ILE A 70 -20.96 -9.14 -5.93
N THR A 71 -21.95 -8.89 -5.08
CA THR A 71 -23.27 -9.51 -5.15
C THR A 71 -23.98 -9.17 -6.47
N GLU A 72 -23.91 -7.91 -6.91
CA GLU A 72 -24.40 -7.51 -8.24
C GLU A 72 -23.71 -8.31 -9.36
N LEU A 73 -22.40 -8.56 -9.30
CA LEU A 73 -21.71 -9.41 -10.29
C LEU A 73 -22.03 -10.91 -10.15
N GLU A 74 -22.53 -11.36 -9.01
CA GLU A 74 -23.00 -12.74 -8.82
C GLU A 74 -24.40 -12.89 -9.44
N GLU A 75 -25.31 -11.95 -9.15
CA GLU A 75 -26.68 -11.93 -9.67
C GLU A 75 -26.73 -11.62 -11.19
N THR A 76 -25.99 -10.60 -11.65
CA THR A 76 -25.92 -10.28 -13.08
C THR A 76 -24.92 -11.15 -13.83
N GLY A 77 -24.13 -12.00 -13.16
CA GLY A 77 -23.13 -12.85 -13.81
C GLY A 77 -23.74 -13.80 -14.83
N GLU A 78 -24.94 -14.32 -14.56
CA GLU A 78 -25.66 -15.24 -15.45
C GLU A 78 -26.59 -14.51 -16.45
N GLU A 79 -26.96 -13.26 -16.16
CA GLU A 79 -27.89 -12.48 -16.97
C GLU A 79 -27.22 -11.48 -17.92
N ALA A 80 -26.09 -10.87 -17.54
CA ALA A 80 -25.37 -9.89 -18.36
C ALA A 80 -24.77 -10.53 -19.62
N ILE A 81 -24.34 -11.79 -19.53
CA ILE A 81 -23.94 -12.65 -20.67
C ILE A 81 -25.01 -12.61 -21.78
N LYS A 82 -26.31 -12.53 -21.39
CA LYS A 82 -27.46 -12.56 -22.31
C LYS A 82 -28.00 -11.17 -22.68
N LYS A 83 -27.47 -10.09 -22.10
CA LYS A 83 -28.11 -8.76 -22.12
C LYS A 83 -27.28 -7.62 -22.69
N ASP A 84 -25.96 -7.77 -22.88
CA ASP A 84 -25.10 -6.69 -23.42
C ASP A 84 -25.05 -6.69 -24.97
N PRO A 85 -25.80 -5.82 -25.68
CA PRO A 85 -25.89 -5.86 -27.15
C PRO A 85 -24.57 -5.48 -27.85
N ILE A 86 -23.72 -4.72 -27.16
CA ILE A 86 -22.39 -4.31 -27.65
C ILE A 86 -21.40 -5.48 -27.58
N LEU A 87 -21.49 -6.31 -26.53
CA LEU A 87 -20.67 -7.52 -26.44
C LEU A 87 -21.04 -8.47 -27.57
N ILE A 88 -22.34 -8.75 -27.74
CA ILE A 88 -22.88 -9.65 -28.76
C ILE A 88 -22.43 -9.25 -30.18
N THR A 89 -22.42 -7.95 -30.51
CA THR A 89 -21.98 -7.47 -31.83
C THR A 89 -20.47 -7.54 -32.04
N ILE A 90 -19.66 -7.21 -31.04
CA ILE A 90 -18.19 -7.36 -31.13
C ILE A 90 -17.80 -8.84 -31.23
N LEU A 91 -18.51 -9.72 -30.52
CA LEU A 91 -18.26 -11.15 -30.51
C LEU A 91 -18.77 -11.85 -31.79
N SER A 92 -19.83 -11.35 -32.43
CA SER A 92 -20.29 -11.87 -33.73
C SER A 92 -19.35 -11.56 -34.90
N ASP A 93 -18.57 -10.48 -34.80
CA ASP A 93 -17.59 -10.09 -35.82
C ASP A 93 -16.30 -10.94 -35.74
N THR A 94 -16.07 -11.59 -34.60
CA THR A 94 -14.96 -12.53 -34.37
C THR A 94 -15.41 -13.99 -34.56
N LYS A 95 -14.65 -14.79 -35.30
CA LYS A 95 -14.95 -16.21 -35.57
C LYS A 95 -14.61 -17.15 -34.41
N PHE A 96 -15.07 -16.84 -33.20
CA PHE A 96 -14.98 -17.74 -32.05
C PHE A 96 -16.23 -18.62 -31.96
N SER A 97 -16.10 -19.81 -31.37
CA SER A 97 -17.26 -20.65 -31.05
C SER A 97 -18.11 -19.99 -29.95
N GLU A 98 -19.42 -20.26 -29.95
CA GLU A 98 -20.33 -19.82 -28.89
C GLU A 98 -19.81 -20.23 -27.51
N ASP A 99 -19.27 -21.44 -27.39
CA ASP A 99 -18.64 -21.97 -26.17
C ASP A 99 -17.36 -21.22 -25.75
N GLU A 100 -16.52 -20.80 -26.70
CA GLU A 100 -15.25 -20.09 -26.44
C GLU A 100 -15.52 -18.67 -25.95
N ILE A 101 -16.52 -18.02 -26.55
CA ILE A 101 -17.02 -16.69 -26.17
C ILE A 101 -17.50 -16.72 -24.72
N ASP A 102 -18.33 -17.70 -24.40
CA ASP A 102 -18.88 -17.92 -23.06
C ASP A 102 -17.78 -18.17 -22.02
N GLU A 103 -16.77 -18.99 -22.35
CA GLU A 103 -15.63 -19.21 -21.47
C GLU A 103 -14.83 -17.92 -21.24
N TYR A 104 -14.60 -17.12 -22.28
CA TYR A 104 -13.87 -15.85 -22.16
C TYR A 104 -14.61 -14.84 -21.27
N ILE A 105 -15.94 -14.76 -21.37
CA ILE A 105 -16.76 -13.90 -20.52
C ILE A 105 -16.72 -14.39 -19.06
N ARG A 106 -16.87 -15.70 -18.81
CA ARG A 106 -16.70 -16.28 -17.46
C ARG A 106 -15.32 -15.99 -16.88
N ASN A 107 -14.26 -16.06 -17.70
CA ASN A 107 -12.89 -15.74 -17.30
C ASN A 107 -12.68 -14.24 -16.99
N ILE A 108 -13.32 -13.32 -17.73
CA ILE A 108 -13.28 -11.88 -17.43
C ILE A 108 -14.07 -11.57 -16.15
N LEU A 109 -15.29 -12.07 -16.01
CA LEU A 109 -16.15 -11.83 -14.84
C LEU A 109 -15.51 -12.40 -13.55
N SER A 110 -14.95 -13.60 -13.61
CA SER A 110 -14.23 -14.20 -12.47
C SER A 110 -12.97 -13.43 -12.09
N ARG A 111 -12.20 -12.88 -13.06
CA ARG A 111 -11.09 -11.96 -12.80
C ARG A 111 -11.57 -10.68 -12.11
N GLN A 112 -12.61 -10.02 -12.62
CA GLN A 112 -13.19 -8.81 -12.00
C GLN A 112 -13.70 -9.09 -10.58
N LYS A 113 -14.39 -10.21 -10.36
CA LYS A 113 -14.84 -10.67 -9.03
C LYS A 113 -13.66 -10.89 -8.09
N LYS A 114 -12.60 -11.57 -8.54
CA LYS A 114 -11.37 -11.82 -7.77
C LYS A 114 -10.67 -10.52 -7.38
N ASP A 115 -10.62 -9.52 -8.25
CA ASP A 115 -10.00 -8.23 -7.96
C ASP A 115 -10.86 -7.34 -7.05
N LYS A 116 -12.19 -7.36 -7.19
CA LYS A 116 -13.09 -6.75 -6.18
C LYS A 116 -12.94 -7.43 -4.81
N LYS A 117 -12.88 -8.77 -4.75
CA LYS A 117 -12.65 -9.55 -3.51
C LYS A 117 -11.29 -9.24 -2.88
N ARG A 118 -10.22 -9.09 -3.69
CA ARG A 118 -8.90 -8.63 -3.23
C ARG A 118 -8.94 -7.22 -2.62
N ARG A 119 -9.63 -6.27 -3.27
CA ARG A 119 -9.82 -4.90 -2.77
C ARG A 119 -10.66 -4.85 -1.49
N LEU A 120 -11.68 -5.70 -1.38
CA LEU A 120 -12.47 -5.85 -0.16
C LEU A 120 -11.58 -6.36 0.99
N ASN A 121 -10.80 -7.41 0.74
CA ASN A 121 -9.89 -8.02 1.73
C ASN A 121 -8.74 -7.09 2.19
N SER A 122 -8.37 -6.06 1.41
CA SER A 122 -7.37 -5.07 1.84
C SER A 122 -7.99 -3.87 2.58
N LEU A 123 -9.29 -3.60 2.40
CA LEU A 123 -10.05 -2.61 3.16
C LEU A 123 -10.57 -3.16 4.50
N ALA A 124 -10.87 -4.47 4.55
CA ALA A 124 -11.21 -5.18 5.77
C ALA A 124 -9.96 -5.39 6.64
N LEU A 125 -9.79 -4.53 7.65
CA LEU A 125 -8.90 -4.83 8.76
C LEU A 125 -9.34 -6.15 9.40
N LYS A 126 -8.43 -7.13 9.52
CA LYS A 126 -8.67 -8.44 10.16
C LYS A 126 -8.89 -8.31 11.68
N ASN A 127 -9.97 -7.65 12.07
CA ASN A 127 -10.39 -7.44 13.46
C ASN A 127 -11.63 -8.30 13.76
N GLY A 128 -11.41 -9.59 14.08
CA GLY A 128 -12.42 -10.47 14.70
C GLY A 128 -13.57 -10.95 13.79
N GLU A 129 -14.37 -10.03 13.24
CA GLU A 129 -15.57 -10.34 12.47
C GLU A 129 -15.21 -11.00 11.12
N LYS A 130 -15.19 -12.34 11.09
CA LYS A 130 -15.23 -13.13 9.85
C LYS A 130 -16.54 -12.83 9.13
N THR A 131 -16.53 -11.94 8.13
CA THR A 131 -17.60 -11.91 7.12
C THR A 131 -17.57 -13.24 6.37
N VAL A 132 -18.59 -14.07 6.57
CA VAL A 132 -18.68 -15.44 6.03
C VAL A 132 -18.86 -15.39 4.51
N ILE A 133 -17.74 -15.48 3.78
CA ILE A 133 -17.68 -15.90 2.37
C ILE A 133 -16.48 -16.84 2.23
N SER A 134 -16.62 -18.04 2.81
CA SER A 134 -15.70 -19.15 2.64
C SER A 134 -15.80 -19.71 1.23
N ASP A 135 -14.68 -19.80 0.50
CA ASP A 135 -14.61 -20.50 -0.79
C ASP A 135 -14.69 -22.02 -0.53
N SER A 136 -15.88 -22.62 -0.66
CA SER A 136 -16.14 -24.05 -0.38
C SER A 136 -16.16 -24.97 -1.60
N ASP A 137 -16.19 -24.44 -2.82
CA ASP A 137 -16.43 -25.20 -4.05
C ASP A 137 -15.20 -25.31 -4.95
N ALA A 138 -14.12 -25.89 -4.41
CA ALA A 138 -12.91 -26.18 -5.18
C ALA A 138 -12.12 -27.39 -4.64
N LYS A 139 -12.73 -28.58 -4.65
CA LYS A 139 -12.10 -29.91 -4.86
C LYS A 139 -13.08 -31.04 -4.54
N LYS A 140 -13.72 -31.59 -5.57
CA LYS A 140 -14.27 -32.94 -5.56
C LYS A 140 -14.10 -33.53 -6.94
N ASP A 141 -13.02 -34.29 -7.13
CA ASP A 141 -12.92 -35.42 -8.06
C ASP A 141 -11.52 -36.04 -8.02
N LYS A 142 -11.46 -37.24 -7.43
CA LYS A 142 -10.67 -38.42 -7.87
C LYS A 142 -10.83 -39.54 -6.83
N ASN A 143 -11.50 -40.63 -7.23
CA ASN A 143 -11.28 -41.99 -6.71
C ASN A 143 -9.80 -42.40 -7.06
N THR A 144 -9.09 -43.38 -6.50
CA THR A 144 -9.31 -44.72 -5.89
C THR A 144 -8.06 -45.07 -5.03
N SER A 145 -7.95 -46.08 -4.16
CA SER A 145 -8.84 -47.14 -3.61
C SER A 145 -8.13 -47.81 -2.38
N ASP A 146 -8.70 -48.92 -1.89
CA ASP A 146 -8.08 -50.06 -1.17
C ASP A 146 -7.64 -49.93 0.31
N ASP A 147 -8.39 -50.70 1.12
CA ASP A 147 -7.96 -51.74 2.07
C ASP A 147 -7.36 -51.48 3.48
N ASP A 148 -7.67 -52.49 4.31
CA ASP A 148 -7.14 -52.94 5.59
C ASP A 148 -7.39 -52.14 6.89
N ASP A 149 -8.36 -52.65 7.65
CA ASP A 149 -8.14 -53.37 8.92
C ASP A 149 -7.07 -52.79 9.88
N ASP A 150 -7.51 -52.26 11.03
CA ASP A 150 -7.34 -53.07 12.24
C ASP A 150 -8.27 -52.62 13.39
N ASN A 151 -8.57 -53.58 14.26
CA ASN A 151 -9.44 -53.47 15.42
C ASN A 151 -8.62 -53.11 16.67
N ASP A 152 -9.14 -52.26 17.56
CA ASP A 152 -9.02 -52.58 19.00
C ASP A 152 -10.00 -51.83 19.90
N GLU A 153 -10.43 -52.53 20.95
CA GLU A 153 -11.58 -52.21 21.77
C GLU A 153 -11.26 -51.23 22.92
N LYS A 154 -12.29 -50.53 23.40
CA LYS A 154 -12.68 -50.70 24.81
C LYS A 154 -14.10 -50.26 25.14
N GLU A 155 -14.73 -51.12 25.93
CA GLU A 155 -16.09 -51.05 26.44
C GLU A 155 -16.35 -49.77 27.25
N ASN A 156 -17.62 -49.35 27.27
CA ASN A 156 -18.33 -49.23 28.54
C ASN A 156 -19.83 -49.42 28.30
N ASN A 157 -20.41 -50.39 29.00
CA ASN A 157 -21.85 -50.56 29.07
C ASN A 157 -22.48 -49.32 29.70
N ASN A 158 -23.58 -48.84 29.13
CA ASN A 158 -24.66 -48.26 29.92
C ASN A 158 -25.95 -48.93 29.46
N GLN A 159 -26.72 -49.34 30.45
CA GLN A 159 -27.99 -50.04 30.29
C GLN A 159 -29.07 -48.98 30.53
N ASP A 160 -29.80 -48.61 29.47
CA ASP A 160 -30.84 -47.61 29.56
C ASP A 160 -32.07 -48.23 30.27
N ASP A 161 -32.13 -48.06 31.59
CA ASP A 161 -33.35 -48.25 32.37
C ASP A 161 -34.14 -46.92 32.34
N ASP A 162 -35.26 -46.90 31.61
CA ASP A 162 -36.19 -45.77 31.53
C ASP A 162 -36.93 -45.57 32.88
N GLU A 163 -36.43 -44.69 33.74
CA GLU A 163 -37.20 -44.14 34.87
C GLU A 163 -37.50 -42.64 34.66
N GLU A 164 -38.75 -42.34 34.31
CA GLU A 164 -39.26 -40.97 34.15
C GLU A 164 -39.43 -40.28 35.51
N GLU A 165 -38.41 -39.56 36.00
CA GLU A 165 -38.58 -38.61 37.11
C GLU A 165 -39.12 -37.25 36.62
N GLU A 166 -40.33 -36.93 37.08
CA GLU A 166 -41.04 -35.65 36.90
C GLU A 166 -40.38 -34.51 37.72
N GLU A 167 -39.13 -34.13 37.41
CA GLU A 167 -38.54 -32.85 37.85
C GLU A 167 -39.32 -31.68 37.22
N ASP A 168 -39.77 -30.71 38.05
CA ASP A 168 -40.57 -29.55 37.67
C ASP A 168 -40.04 -28.80 36.42
N ASP A 169 -40.94 -28.52 35.46
CA ASP A 169 -40.65 -27.83 34.19
C ASP A 169 -39.88 -26.50 34.36
N VAL A 170 -40.09 -25.82 35.49
CA VAL A 170 -39.43 -24.54 35.81
C VAL A 170 -37.94 -24.76 36.09
N GLU A 171 -37.56 -25.80 36.85
CA GLU A 171 -36.16 -26.07 37.17
C GLU A 171 -35.40 -26.59 35.93
N LYS A 172 -36.04 -27.46 35.13
CA LYS A 172 -35.52 -27.85 33.80
C LYS A 172 -35.26 -26.61 32.92
N ALA A 173 -36.18 -25.65 32.88
CA ALA A 173 -36.01 -24.42 32.10
C ALA A 173 -34.90 -23.49 32.63
N GLU A 174 -34.67 -23.43 33.95
CA GLU A 174 -33.56 -22.65 34.53
C GLU A 174 -32.20 -23.33 34.31
N ARG A 175 -32.09 -24.66 34.49
CA ARG A 175 -30.90 -25.45 34.13
C ARG A 175 -30.52 -25.23 32.65
N LEU A 176 -31.51 -25.22 31.76
CA LEU A 176 -31.29 -25.04 30.32
C LEU A 176 -30.86 -23.61 29.95
N LYS A 177 -31.35 -22.58 30.66
CA LYS A 177 -30.82 -21.20 30.56
C LYS A 177 -29.38 -21.09 31.06
N ALA A 178 -29.07 -21.71 32.20
CA ALA A 178 -27.72 -21.72 32.78
C ALA A 178 -26.71 -22.43 31.86
N LYS A 179 -27.10 -23.56 31.24
CA LYS A 179 -26.31 -24.28 30.23
C LYS A 179 -26.01 -23.39 29.02
N LYS A 180 -27.03 -22.74 28.43
CA LYS A 180 -26.85 -21.80 27.31
C LYS A 180 -25.96 -20.59 27.66
N LEU A 181 -26.04 -20.07 28.89
CA LEU A 181 -25.17 -18.99 29.36
C LEU A 181 -23.71 -19.44 29.51
N ARG A 182 -23.49 -20.69 29.95
CA ARG A 182 -22.16 -21.31 30.05
C ARG A 182 -21.57 -21.57 28.66
N GLU A 183 -22.35 -22.12 27.73
CA GLU A 183 -21.96 -22.30 26.32
C GLU A 183 -21.60 -20.97 25.67
N LYS A 184 -22.41 -19.91 25.87
CA LYS A 184 -22.11 -18.56 25.38
C LYS A 184 -20.79 -18.00 25.94
N ARG A 185 -20.51 -18.21 27.23
CA ARG A 185 -19.23 -17.80 27.84
C ARG A 185 -18.03 -18.59 27.34
N ILE A 186 -18.20 -19.87 27.04
CA ILE A 186 -17.16 -20.70 26.43
C ILE A 186 -16.87 -20.18 25.01
N LEU A 187 -17.91 -19.93 24.21
CA LEU A 187 -17.77 -19.37 22.86
C LEU A 187 -17.10 -17.99 22.86
N GLU A 188 -17.50 -17.08 23.76
CA GLU A 188 -16.87 -15.76 23.94
C GLU A 188 -15.39 -15.89 24.35
N MET A 189 -15.05 -16.89 25.17
CA MET A 189 -13.67 -17.17 25.60
C MET A 189 -12.83 -17.78 24.46
N GLU A 190 -13.40 -18.68 23.67
CA GLU A 190 -12.77 -19.29 22.49
C GLU A 190 -12.50 -18.23 21.40
N GLU A 191 -13.46 -17.35 21.13
CA GLU A 191 -13.28 -16.21 20.20
C GLU A 191 -12.13 -15.28 20.67
N MET A 192 -12.07 -14.98 21.97
CA MET A 192 -10.98 -14.20 22.56
C MET A 192 -9.63 -14.94 22.48
N ILE A 193 -9.60 -16.27 22.59
CA ILE A 193 -8.39 -17.07 22.38
C ILE A 193 -7.98 -17.09 20.90
N GLU A 194 -8.90 -17.20 19.94
CA GLU A 194 -8.60 -17.11 18.51
C GLU A 194 -8.01 -15.75 18.13
N ILE A 195 -8.59 -14.65 18.63
CA ILE A 195 -8.13 -13.28 18.36
C ILE A 195 -6.71 -13.05 18.90
N ASN A 196 -6.41 -13.57 20.08
CA ASN A 196 -5.10 -13.43 20.74
C ASN A 196 -4.12 -14.55 20.38
N ARG A 197 -4.50 -15.52 19.54
CA ARG A 197 -3.61 -16.60 19.11
C ARG A 197 -2.45 -16.00 18.31
N PRO A 198 -1.19 -16.19 18.73
CA PRO A 198 -0.05 -15.61 18.02
C PRO A 198 -0.03 -16.18 16.60
N LYS A 199 -0.08 -15.28 15.61
CA LYS A 199 0.08 -15.66 14.19
C LYS A 199 1.46 -16.28 14.06
N ASN A 200 1.52 -17.54 13.63
CA ASN A 200 2.79 -18.24 13.49
C ASN A 200 3.59 -17.58 12.34
N LEU A 201 4.68 -16.89 12.68
CA LEU A 201 5.52 -16.14 11.74
C LEU A 201 6.01 -17.01 10.58
N ILE A 202 6.26 -18.30 10.83
CA ILE A 202 6.74 -19.28 9.85
C ILE A 202 5.70 -19.55 8.75
N LYS A 203 4.42 -19.21 8.96
CA LYS A 203 3.32 -19.40 8.00
C LYS A 203 3.02 -18.16 7.14
N LEU A 204 3.86 -17.12 7.23
CA LEU A 204 3.81 -15.97 6.33
C LEU A 204 4.86 -16.17 5.24
N GLY A 205 4.49 -15.97 3.98
CA GLY A 205 5.46 -15.99 2.88
C GLY A 205 6.51 -14.90 3.09
N THR A 206 7.78 -15.25 2.89
CA THR A 206 8.91 -14.34 3.10
C THR A 206 9.13 -13.46 1.86
N THR A 207 9.92 -12.40 2.02
CA THR A 207 10.40 -11.60 0.88
C THR A 207 11.49 -12.34 0.09
N GLU A 208 12.20 -13.26 0.72
CA GLU A 208 13.21 -14.11 0.08
C GLU A 208 12.55 -15.07 -0.92
N ASP A 209 11.37 -15.63 -0.60
CA ASP A 209 10.53 -16.43 -1.51
C ASP A 209 10.01 -15.67 -2.75
N LEU A 210 10.15 -14.33 -2.77
CA LEU A 210 9.83 -13.49 -3.93
C LEU A 210 11.08 -13.17 -4.75
N LEU A 211 12.22 -12.92 -4.08
CA LEU A 211 13.50 -12.67 -4.75
C LEU A 211 14.03 -13.93 -5.44
N ALA A 212 13.97 -15.09 -4.79
CA ALA A 212 14.42 -16.38 -5.31
C ALA A 212 13.62 -16.92 -6.53
N LYS A 213 12.66 -16.14 -7.06
CA LYS A 213 11.94 -16.41 -8.31
C LYS A 213 12.55 -15.70 -9.52
N ILE A 214 13.46 -14.76 -9.27
CA ILE A 214 14.15 -13.95 -10.28
C ILE A 214 15.58 -14.50 -10.37
N SER A 215 16.17 -14.49 -11.56
CA SER A 215 17.56 -14.88 -11.74
C SER A 215 18.51 -13.86 -11.09
N ASP A 216 19.58 -14.35 -10.44
CA ASP A 216 20.66 -13.51 -9.90
C ASP A 216 21.81 -13.31 -10.92
N GLU A 217 21.67 -13.82 -12.15
CA GLU A 217 22.70 -13.77 -13.20
C GLU A 217 22.86 -12.36 -13.80
N ALA A 218 23.88 -11.61 -13.36
CA ALA A 218 24.09 -10.21 -13.79
C ALA A 218 24.57 -10.03 -15.25
N GLU A 219 25.01 -11.10 -15.92
CA GLU A 219 25.52 -11.06 -17.32
C GLU A 219 24.50 -11.58 -18.35
N ASN A 220 23.44 -12.25 -17.90
CA ASN A 220 22.45 -12.91 -18.73
C ASN A 220 21.06 -12.34 -18.40
N LEU A 221 20.46 -11.62 -19.36
CA LEU A 221 19.16 -10.94 -19.20
C LEU A 221 18.13 -11.45 -20.22
N ASP A 222 18.45 -12.52 -20.95
CA ASP A 222 17.64 -13.11 -22.01
C ASP A 222 16.33 -13.73 -21.44
N ASP A 223 16.20 -13.85 -20.11
CA ASP A 223 14.99 -14.34 -19.42
C ASP A 223 13.85 -13.32 -19.34
N VAL A 224 14.14 -12.04 -19.64
CA VAL A 224 13.16 -10.94 -19.69
C VAL A 224 12.94 -10.33 -21.08
N ASP A 225 13.49 -10.95 -22.13
CA ASP A 225 13.26 -10.52 -23.53
C ASP A 225 11.80 -10.78 -23.94
N ASP A 226 11.04 -9.70 -24.12
CA ASP A 226 9.67 -9.71 -24.61
C ASP A 226 9.41 -8.68 -25.72
N TYR A 227 8.23 -8.78 -26.33
CA TYR A 227 7.83 -7.89 -27.43
C TYR A 227 7.74 -6.40 -27.02
N GLU A 228 7.52 -6.09 -25.73
CA GLU A 228 7.57 -4.71 -25.25
C GLU A 228 9.02 -4.23 -25.24
N VAL A 229 9.95 -5.01 -24.67
CA VAL A 229 11.40 -4.71 -24.60
C VAL A 229 12.01 -4.51 -25.98
N ASP A 230 11.75 -5.43 -26.93
CA ASP A 230 12.21 -5.32 -28.33
C ASP A 230 11.78 -4.00 -28.99
N SER A 231 10.59 -3.50 -28.63
CA SER A 231 10.01 -2.28 -29.20
C SER A 231 10.50 -0.96 -28.58
N ILE A 232 11.33 -1.01 -27.52
CA ILE A 232 11.85 0.19 -26.84
C ILE A 232 12.87 0.95 -27.69
N LEU A 233 13.65 0.26 -28.52
CA LEU A 233 14.63 0.90 -29.40
C LEU A 233 13.94 1.57 -30.58
N LEU A 234 14.11 2.90 -30.68
CA LEU A 234 13.64 3.67 -31.82
C LEU A 234 14.39 3.30 -33.10
N THR A 235 13.71 3.42 -34.24
CA THR A 235 14.38 3.36 -35.54
C THR A 235 15.33 4.56 -35.73
N GLU A 236 16.32 4.42 -36.60
CA GLU A 236 17.31 5.48 -36.87
C GLU A 236 16.64 6.79 -37.32
N GLU A 237 15.57 6.71 -38.13
CA GLU A 237 14.82 7.88 -38.59
C GLU A 237 14.10 8.60 -37.43
N GLU A 238 13.42 7.87 -36.56
CA GLU A 238 12.75 8.44 -35.38
C GLU A 238 13.75 9.02 -34.37
N SER A 239 14.89 8.35 -34.20
CA SER A 239 16.00 8.82 -33.38
C SER A 239 16.54 10.17 -33.89
N ASN A 240 16.84 10.26 -35.19
CA ASN A 240 17.30 11.49 -35.84
C ASN A 240 16.27 12.64 -35.74
N MET A 241 14.98 12.32 -35.88
CA MET A 241 13.90 13.30 -35.70
C MET A 241 13.80 13.78 -34.24
N LYS A 242 13.92 12.87 -33.27
CA LYS A 242 13.95 13.20 -31.84
C LYS A 242 15.18 14.03 -31.48
N GLU A 243 16.37 13.68 -31.98
CA GLU A 243 17.60 14.45 -31.79
C GLU A 243 17.46 15.85 -32.38
N ARG A 244 16.91 16.01 -33.59
CA ARG A 244 16.69 17.33 -34.21
C ARG A 244 15.77 18.23 -33.37
N VAL A 245 14.69 17.68 -32.82
CA VAL A 245 13.78 18.43 -31.93
C VAL A 245 14.45 18.76 -30.60
N TRP A 246 15.23 17.82 -30.04
CA TRP A 246 15.95 18.01 -28.79
C TRP A 246 17.07 19.04 -28.92
N THR A 247 17.90 18.97 -29.95
CA THR A 247 18.99 19.92 -30.23
C THR A 247 18.45 21.31 -30.50
N GLY A 248 17.36 21.44 -31.28
CA GLY A 248 16.70 22.73 -31.49
C GLY A 248 16.12 23.33 -30.20
N SER A 249 15.48 22.51 -29.35
CA SER A 249 14.88 22.97 -28.09
C SER A 249 15.92 23.29 -27.01
N ASN A 250 17.06 22.59 -27.02
CA ASN A 250 18.15 22.73 -26.05
C ASN A 250 19.36 23.50 -26.63
N GLN A 251 19.20 24.19 -27.75
CA GLN A 251 20.28 24.88 -28.47
C GLN A 251 21.02 25.86 -27.54
N ASP A 252 20.28 26.66 -26.76
CA ASP A 252 20.86 27.62 -25.81
C ASP A 252 21.68 26.95 -24.70
N TYR A 253 21.27 25.75 -24.25
CA TYR A 253 22.02 24.97 -23.26
C TYR A 253 23.33 24.46 -23.85
N LEU A 254 23.31 23.94 -25.08
CA LEU A 254 24.51 23.47 -25.78
C LEU A 254 25.49 24.62 -26.05
N LEU A 255 25.00 25.76 -26.53
CA LEU A 255 25.81 26.96 -26.75
C LEU A 255 26.38 27.52 -25.43
N ALA A 256 25.61 27.54 -24.35
CA ALA A 256 26.11 27.96 -23.04
C ALA A 256 27.17 27.00 -22.48
N MET A 257 27.01 25.69 -22.71
CA MET A 257 27.98 24.66 -22.32
C MET A 257 29.28 24.78 -23.14
N GLU A 258 29.19 25.00 -24.45
CA GLU A 258 30.36 25.23 -25.31
C GLU A 258 31.06 26.55 -24.99
N ALA A 259 30.32 27.65 -24.82
CA ALA A 259 30.88 28.94 -24.43
C ALA A 259 31.59 28.87 -23.07
N LYS A 260 31.06 28.07 -22.13
CA LYS A 260 31.74 27.78 -20.86
C LYS A 260 33.04 27.01 -21.08
N ARG A 261 33.05 25.97 -21.92
CA ARG A 261 34.28 25.20 -22.28
C ARG A 261 35.33 26.09 -22.93
N LEU A 262 34.93 26.89 -23.92
CA LEU A 262 35.81 27.82 -24.64
C LEU A 262 36.40 28.87 -23.68
N LYS A 263 35.59 29.36 -22.74
CA LYS A 263 36.05 30.30 -21.71
C LYS A 263 37.07 29.67 -20.77
N GLU A 264 36.82 28.45 -20.28
CA GLU A 264 37.77 27.71 -19.43
C GLU A 264 39.10 27.45 -20.17
N GLU A 265 39.07 27.19 -21.48
CA GLU A 265 40.26 27.05 -22.31
C GLU A 265 41.00 28.38 -22.53
N ALA A 266 40.27 29.47 -22.81
CA ALA A 266 40.84 30.81 -22.96
C ALA A 266 41.48 31.30 -21.65
N ASP A 267 40.81 31.11 -20.51
CA ASP A 267 41.33 31.44 -19.18
C ASP A 267 42.61 30.61 -18.88
N ARG A 268 42.67 29.33 -19.30
CA ARG A 268 43.87 28.47 -19.20
C ARG A 268 45.04 28.98 -20.05
N ILE A 269 44.80 29.35 -21.31
CA ILE A 269 45.82 29.87 -22.23
C ILE A 269 46.32 31.25 -21.78
N ALA A 270 45.43 32.09 -21.24
CA ALA A 270 45.77 33.38 -20.65
C ALA A 270 46.48 33.27 -19.27
N GLY A 271 46.84 32.06 -18.83
CA GLY A 271 47.55 31.81 -17.57
C GLY A 271 46.71 32.06 -16.31
N HIS A 272 45.40 32.27 -16.45
CA HIS A 272 44.46 32.50 -15.35
C HIS A 272 44.03 31.20 -14.64
N ASN A 273 45.00 30.32 -14.39
CA ASN A 273 44.86 29.06 -13.64
C ASN A 273 44.65 29.27 -12.12
N GLN A 274 44.02 30.38 -11.72
CA GLN A 274 43.76 30.69 -10.32
C GLN A 274 42.53 29.92 -9.83
N PRO A 275 42.66 29.04 -8.83
CA PRO A 275 41.52 28.31 -8.30
C PRO A 275 40.51 29.30 -7.73
N THR A 276 39.28 29.28 -8.25
CA THR A 276 38.26 30.27 -7.90
C THR A 276 38.02 30.25 -6.38
N ARG A 277 38.45 31.31 -5.69
CA ARG A 277 38.25 31.43 -4.24
C ARG A 277 36.74 31.40 -3.99
N LYS A 278 36.25 30.31 -3.38
CA LYS A 278 34.82 30.09 -3.08
C LYS A 278 34.23 31.36 -2.47
N LYS A 279 33.43 32.10 -3.24
CA LYS A 279 32.68 33.26 -2.74
C LYS A 279 31.82 32.75 -1.57
N ARG A 280 32.06 33.27 -0.36
CA ARG A 280 31.20 33.00 0.79
C ARG A 280 29.80 33.46 0.39
N LYS A 281 28.83 32.55 0.32
CA LYS A 281 27.43 32.90 0.00
C LYS A 281 27.01 34.02 0.96
N ALA A 282 26.65 35.18 0.40
CA ALA A 282 25.98 36.19 1.18
C ALA A 282 24.69 35.57 1.74
N ARG A 283 24.39 35.81 3.03
CA ARG A 283 23.08 35.48 3.59
C ARG A 283 22.04 36.37 2.91
N GLN A 284 21.45 35.89 1.82
CA GLN A 284 20.11 36.34 1.46
C GLN A 284 19.20 35.98 2.64
N GLN A 285 18.41 36.96 3.11
CA GLN A 285 17.30 36.66 4.01
C GLN A 285 16.37 35.72 3.23
N LYS A 286 16.14 34.52 3.78
CA LYS A 286 15.11 33.64 3.26
C LYS A 286 13.77 34.22 3.68
N GLU A 287 12.87 34.42 2.73
CA GLU A 287 11.45 34.44 3.03
C GLU A 287 11.01 32.98 3.22
N ASP A 288 10.49 32.64 4.40
CA ASP A 288 10.35 31.27 4.90
C ASP A 288 9.21 30.45 4.27
N TYR A 289 8.83 30.72 3.01
CA TYR A 289 7.78 29.98 2.31
C TYR A 289 8.23 28.62 1.75
N SER A 290 9.52 28.48 1.40
CA SER A 290 10.06 27.21 0.87
C SER A 290 10.25 26.12 1.94
N GLN A 291 10.22 26.48 3.23
CA GLN A 291 10.48 25.54 4.34
C GLN A 291 9.35 24.52 4.53
N TYR A 292 8.15 24.79 4.01
CA TYR A 292 6.95 23.96 4.21
C TYR A 292 6.75 22.87 3.15
N MET A 293 7.42 22.97 1.99
CA MET A 293 7.47 21.92 0.97
C MET A 293 8.80 21.17 1.10
N GLY A 294 8.80 20.09 1.88
CA GLY A 294 10.01 19.38 2.31
C GLY A 294 10.69 18.52 1.23
N THR A 295 11.20 19.13 0.16
CA THR A 295 11.90 18.44 -0.95
C THR A 295 13.39 18.82 -1.05
N ASP A 296 14.01 19.26 0.04
CA ASP A 296 15.43 19.63 0.07
C ASP A 296 16.33 18.39 0.22
N ALA A 297 16.61 17.74 -0.92
CA ALA A 297 17.46 16.54 -1.03
C ALA A 297 18.85 16.70 -0.38
N SER A 298 19.31 17.95 -0.22
CA SER A 298 20.51 18.32 0.55
C SER A 298 20.55 17.77 1.98
N LYS A 299 19.39 17.46 2.58
CA LYS A 299 19.28 16.90 3.93
C LYS A 299 19.44 15.37 3.99
N MET A 300 19.33 14.67 2.85
CA MET A 300 19.48 13.20 2.76
C MET A 300 20.91 12.73 2.42
N GLY A 301 21.90 13.62 2.40
CA GLY A 301 23.32 13.26 2.20
C GLY A 301 23.72 12.91 0.77
N LEU A 302 22.77 12.84 -0.17
CA LEU A 302 23.01 12.68 -1.61
C LEU A 302 23.57 13.99 -2.21
N MET A 303 24.89 14.17 -2.11
CA MET A 303 25.63 15.17 -2.87
C MET A 303 25.79 14.70 -4.33
N PRO A 304 25.76 15.62 -5.32
CA PRO A 304 26.05 15.27 -6.71
C PRO A 304 27.52 14.91 -6.85
N THR A 305 27.78 13.70 -7.36
CA THR A 305 29.09 13.13 -7.68
C THR A 305 29.70 13.76 -8.95
N LEU A 306 29.79 15.09 -8.99
CA LEU A 306 30.34 15.80 -10.15
C LEU A 306 31.37 16.86 -9.73
N ASN A 307 32.60 16.39 -9.52
CA ASN A 307 33.86 17.08 -9.86
C ASN A 307 35.06 16.19 -9.47
N GLY A 308 35.65 15.53 -10.47
CA GLY A 308 37.08 15.14 -10.46
C GLY A 308 37.49 13.74 -10.00
N ILE A 309 36.57 12.79 -9.74
CA ILE A 309 36.90 11.36 -9.63
C ILE A 309 35.78 10.60 -10.36
N ALA A 310 36.15 9.67 -11.25
CA ALA A 310 35.19 8.88 -12.01
C ALA A 310 34.44 7.90 -11.09
N PRO A 311 33.14 7.62 -11.31
CA PRO A 311 32.37 6.72 -10.46
C PRO A 311 32.78 5.24 -10.55
N PHE A 312 33.80 4.90 -11.35
CA PHE A 312 34.20 3.52 -11.67
C PHE A 312 35.30 2.94 -10.74
N GLU A 313 35.91 3.76 -9.88
CA GLU A 313 37.02 3.37 -9.00
C GLU A 313 36.61 3.06 -7.55
N ILE A 314 35.35 3.28 -7.17
CA ILE A 314 34.87 3.02 -5.80
C ILE A 314 34.20 1.65 -5.77
N LYS A 315 35.00 0.59 -5.56
CA LYS A 315 34.51 -0.80 -5.49
C LYS A 315 34.24 -1.25 -4.06
N THR A 316 34.99 -0.73 -3.09
CA THR A 316 34.94 -1.18 -1.69
C THR A 316 34.61 -0.02 -0.75
N ALA A 317 34.01 -0.33 0.42
CA ALA A 317 33.75 0.67 1.47
C ALA A 317 35.02 1.39 1.94
N ALA A 318 36.17 0.70 1.91
CA ALA A 318 37.50 1.26 2.17
C ALA A 318 37.86 2.39 1.18
N ASP A 319 37.67 2.20 -0.13
CA ASP A 319 37.93 3.24 -1.14
C ASP A 319 37.05 4.47 -0.93
N SER A 320 35.77 4.25 -0.61
CA SER A 320 34.83 5.33 -0.30
C SER A 320 35.30 6.16 0.91
N ALA A 321 35.78 5.49 1.97
CA ALA A 321 36.37 6.14 3.14
C ALA A 321 37.67 6.89 2.81
N LYS A 322 38.57 6.30 2.01
CA LYS A 322 39.83 6.90 1.53
C LYS A 322 39.56 8.18 0.74
N VAL A 323 38.63 8.13 -0.22
CA VAL A 323 38.18 9.29 -1.01
C VAL A 323 37.52 10.36 -0.14
N MET A 324 36.72 9.99 0.87
CA MET A 324 36.12 10.94 1.81
C MET A 324 37.18 11.68 2.65
N LEU A 325 38.15 10.95 3.19
CA LEU A 325 39.22 11.50 4.05
C LEU A 325 40.15 12.43 3.26
N GLN A 326 40.49 12.08 2.01
CA GLN A 326 41.25 12.94 1.11
C GLN A 326 40.49 14.23 0.73
N ARG A 327 39.18 14.12 0.44
CA ARG A 327 38.34 15.27 0.08
C ARG A 327 38.05 16.22 1.25
N LYS A 328 38.20 15.78 2.50
CA LYS A 328 37.84 16.56 3.69
C LYS A 328 38.82 16.30 4.83
N SER A 329 39.87 17.10 4.92
CA SER A 329 40.84 17.07 6.03
C SER A 329 40.19 17.51 7.35
N LEU A 330 39.60 16.54 8.06
CA LEU A 330 38.85 16.72 9.30
C LEU A 330 39.63 17.42 10.43
N SER A 331 40.95 17.21 10.55
CA SER A 331 41.78 17.86 11.57
C SER A 331 43.27 17.76 11.25
N LYS A 332 44.00 18.87 11.44
CA LYS A 332 45.47 18.93 11.30
C LYS A 332 46.24 18.11 12.35
N LYS A 333 45.57 17.56 13.36
CA LYS A 333 46.18 16.72 14.41
C LYS A 333 46.14 15.22 14.09
N ILE A 334 45.53 14.82 12.97
CA ILE A 334 45.47 13.42 12.54
C ILE A 334 46.71 13.12 11.69
N ASN A 335 47.41 12.02 11.98
CA ASN A 335 48.46 11.52 11.11
C ASN A 335 47.82 10.76 9.94
N TYR A 336 47.59 11.48 8.83
CA TYR A 336 46.95 10.92 7.64
C TYR A 336 47.76 9.82 6.93
N ALA A 337 49.07 9.68 7.19
CA ALA A 337 49.85 8.57 6.66
C ALA A 337 49.38 7.25 7.30
N ALA A 338 49.45 7.15 8.63
CA ALA A 338 48.99 5.98 9.39
C ALA A 338 47.49 5.64 9.20
N VAL A 339 46.68 6.58 8.69
CA VAL A 339 45.28 6.32 8.34
C VAL A 339 45.12 5.71 6.93
N ASN A 340 46.08 5.90 6.03
CA ASN A 340 46.10 5.20 4.74
C ASN A 340 46.56 3.74 4.91
N ASP A 341 47.58 3.51 5.74
CA ASP A 341 48.14 2.17 6.03
C ASP A 341 47.07 1.19 6.54
N LEU A 342 46.08 1.69 7.28
CA LEU A 342 44.89 0.92 7.75
C LEU A 342 44.02 0.33 6.64
N PHE A 343 44.23 0.73 5.38
CA PHE A 343 43.47 0.25 4.21
C PHE A 343 44.35 -0.50 3.19
N GLU A 344 45.59 -0.88 3.56
CA GLU A 344 46.48 -1.67 2.68
C GLU A 344 46.44 -3.18 2.98
N ASP A 345 45.94 -3.58 4.16
CA ASP A 345 45.78 -4.98 4.61
C ASP A 345 44.37 -5.57 4.29
N SER A 346 43.78 -5.31 3.12
CA SER A 346 42.45 -5.82 2.73
C SER A 346 42.26 -6.06 1.23
#